data_AF-A0ABD5VLP9-F1
#
_entry.id   AF-A0ABD5VLP9-F1
#
_cell.length_a   1.000
_cell.length_b   1.000
_cell.length_c   1.000
_cell.angle_alpha   90.00
_cell.angle_beta   90.00
_cell.angle_gamma   90.00
#
_symmetry.space_group_name_H-M   'P 1'
#
loop_
_entity.id
_entity.type
_entity.pdbx_description
1 polymer ?
#
loop_
_entity_poly.entity_id
_entity_poly.type
_entity_poly.pdbx_seq_one_letter_code
_entity_poly.pdbx_strand_id
1 'polypeptide(L)'
;MTTYSSSLKTWGAQGSEYPTGYDYLAGDQPVDAYDNNFNYNVVEDILHLVSVTNERLDSSRAASNPSSPTNGQQVFRTDTSRLGYYNGSVWKTVAEKGEVDAVQTALDNHEADSSNPHSVTPAQIGAAPVSHVTNTGNPHDVTASQVGAVKKSGDSVTGTLDLSGGRVVLPLGTDKWA
;
A
#
# COMPACT_ATOMS: atom_id res chain seq x y z
N MET A 1 -37.28 82.05 23.14
CA MET A 1 -36.52 80.97 23.79
C MET A 1 -37.13 79.66 23.35
N THR A 2 -36.38 78.85 22.60
CA THR A 2 -36.86 77.58 22.05
C THR A 2 -36.74 76.51 23.14
N THR A 3 -37.86 75.88 23.50
CA THR A 3 -37.91 74.75 24.43
C THR A 3 -37.44 73.48 23.72
N TYR A 4 -36.37 72.86 24.21
CA TYR A 4 -35.93 71.54 23.77
C TYR A 4 -36.61 70.47 24.63
N SER A 5 -37.41 69.59 24.03
CA SER A 5 -37.86 68.35 24.67
C SER A 5 -36.82 67.27 24.41
N SER A 6 -36.12 66.83 25.46
CA SER A 6 -35.16 65.73 25.35
C SER A 6 -35.91 64.40 25.33
N SER A 7 -35.53 63.50 24.42
CA SER A 7 -35.98 62.11 24.40
C SER A 7 -35.19 61.21 25.37
N LEU A 8 -34.43 61.80 26.31
CA LEU A 8 -33.66 61.06 27.29
C LEU A 8 -34.62 60.43 28.31
N LYS A 9 -34.71 59.09 28.31
CA LYS A 9 -35.48 58.34 29.32
C LYS A 9 -34.87 58.64 30.70
N THR A 10 -35.65 59.21 31.61
CA THR A 10 -35.25 59.39 33.01
C THR A 10 -35.31 58.06 33.76
N TRP A 11 -34.36 57.85 34.67
CA TRP A 11 -34.25 56.66 35.50
C TRP A 11 -35.57 56.33 36.22
N GLY A 12 -36.08 55.10 36.06
CA GLY A 12 -37.32 54.61 36.71
C GLY A 12 -38.56 54.42 35.81
N ALA A 13 -38.45 54.50 34.49
CA ALA A 13 -39.58 54.26 33.58
C ALA A 13 -39.75 52.77 33.22
N GLN A 14 -40.99 52.24 33.24
CA GLN A 14 -41.35 50.86 32.89
C GLN A 14 -41.84 50.75 31.44
N GLY A 15 -41.46 49.69 30.72
CA GLY A 15 -41.88 49.43 29.34
C GLY A 15 -41.39 48.08 28.81
N SER A 16 -41.64 47.80 27.53
CA SER A 16 -41.14 46.62 26.81
C SER A 16 -40.31 47.09 25.61
N GLU A 17 -39.14 46.50 25.38
CA GLU A 17 -38.23 46.86 24.29
C GLU A 17 -37.83 45.63 23.47
N TYR A 18 -37.29 45.87 22.27
CA TYR A 18 -36.92 44.85 21.30
C TYR A 18 -35.58 44.18 21.67
N PRO A 19 -35.40 42.85 21.47
CA PRO A 19 -36.34 41.90 20.90
C PRO A 19 -37.42 41.46 21.90
N THR A 20 -38.62 41.17 21.38
CA THR A 20 -39.84 40.92 22.14
C THR A 20 -39.67 39.74 23.11
N GLY A 21 -39.79 39.99 24.43
CA GLY A 21 -39.73 38.95 25.47
C GLY A 21 -38.94 39.33 26.73
N TYR A 22 -38.30 40.50 26.77
CA TYR A 22 -37.60 41.01 27.95
C TYR A 22 -38.46 42.00 28.73
N ASP A 23 -39.01 41.55 29.85
CA ASP A 23 -39.64 42.43 30.86
C ASP A 23 -38.57 42.90 31.85
N TYR A 24 -38.39 44.22 31.98
CA TYR A 24 -37.53 44.81 33.00
C TYR A 24 -38.37 45.41 34.13
N LEU A 25 -38.02 45.07 35.37
CA LEU A 25 -38.68 45.57 36.58
C LEU A 25 -38.18 46.98 36.93
N ALA A 26 -39.05 47.81 37.51
CA ALA A 26 -38.69 49.15 37.94
C ALA A 26 -37.58 49.09 39.00
N GLY A 27 -36.38 49.57 38.66
CA GLY A 27 -35.21 49.62 39.55
C GLY A 27 -34.04 48.75 39.13
N ASP A 28 -34.25 47.77 38.23
CA ASP A 28 -33.18 46.93 37.70
C ASP A 28 -32.79 47.41 36.30
N GLN A 29 -31.52 47.79 36.12
CA GLN A 29 -30.98 48.01 34.79
C GLN A 29 -30.98 46.67 34.03
N PRO A 30 -31.50 46.61 32.79
CA PRO A 30 -31.30 45.44 31.95
C PRO A 30 -29.79 45.23 31.83
N VAL A 31 -29.29 44.06 32.23
CA VAL A 31 -27.85 43.74 32.13
C VAL A 31 -27.49 43.74 30.64
N ASP A 32 -26.99 44.87 30.19
CA ASP A 32 -26.53 45.08 28.83
C ASP A 32 -25.02 44.79 28.74
N ALA A 33 -24.46 44.97 27.56
CA ALA A 33 -23.03 44.76 27.31
C ALA A 33 -22.13 45.55 28.29
N TYR A 34 -22.61 46.61 28.93
CA TYR A 34 -21.82 47.45 29.83
C TYR A 34 -21.89 46.99 31.28
N ASP A 35 -23.00 46.41 31.74
CA ASP A 35 -23.16 45.88 33.11
C ASP A 35 -22.33 44.61 33.36
N ASN A 36 -22.10 43.82 32.31
CA ASN A 36 -21.30 42.60 32.38
C ASN A 36 -20.23 42.55 31.28
N ASN A 37 -19.55 43.68 31.08
CA ASN A 37 -18.62 43.94 29.98
C ASN A 37 -17.57 42.84 29.77
N PHE A 38 -17.04 42.24 30.83
CA PHE A 38 -16.11 41.12 30.66
C PHE A 38 -16.78 39.91 30.00
N ASN A 39 -17.94 39.48 30.52
CA ASN A 39 -18.63 38.30 29.99
C ASN A 39 -19.20 38.55 28.59
N TYR A 40 -19.68 39.77 28.30
CA TYR A 40 -20.12 40.14 26.95
C TYR A 40 -18.98 40.02 25.93
N ASN A 41 -17.84 40.67 26.19
CA ASN A 41 -16.71 40.63 25.26
C ASN A 41 -16.11 39.22 25.14
N VAL A 42 -16.08 38.43 26.21
CA VAL A 42 -15.65 37.02 26.15
C VAL A 42 -16.58 36.18 25.28
N VAL A 43 -17.90 36.37 25.37
CA VAL A 43 -18.87 35.66 24.52
C VAL A 43 -18.70 36.04 23.06
N GLU A 44 -18.57 37.33 22.76
CA GLU A 44 -18.33 37.82 21.39
C GLU A 44 -17.00 37.30 20.82
N ASP A 45 -15.92 37.31 21.62
CA ASP A 45 -14.63 36.76 21.22
C ASP A 45 -14.71 35.24 20.95
N ILE A 46 -15.43 34.49 21.79
CA ILE A 46 -15.66 33.05 21.58
C ILE A 46 -16.44 32.82 20.29
N LEU A 47 -17.51 33.57 20.05
CA LEU A 47 -18.33 33.45 18.85
C LEU A 47 -17.52 33.79 17.59
N HIS A 48 -16.69 34.83 17.65
CA HIS A 48 -15.78 35.20 16.57
C HIS A 48 -14.72 34.12 16.33
N LEU A 49 -14.13 33.54 17.39
CA LEU A 49 -13.18 32.44 17.27
C LEU A 49 -13.83 31.20 16.63
N VAL A 50 -15.05 30.84 17.05
CA VAL A 50 -15.82 29.73 16.46
C VAL A 50 -16.10 29.99 14.98
N SER A 51 -16.54 31.20 14.63
CA SER A 51 -16.76 31.61 13.23
C SER A 51 -15.49 31.49 12.39
N VAL A 52 -14.38 32.10 12.83
CA VAL A 52 -13.09 32.04 12.13
C VAL A 52 -12.57 30.60 12.01
N THR A 53 -12.78 29.76 13.02
CA THR A 53 -12.34 28.36 12.98
C THR A 53 -13.17 27.54 12.00
N ASN A 54 -14.50 27.70 12.00
CA ASN A 54 -15.38 27.01 11.06
C ASN A 54 -15.14 27.47 9.62
N GLU A 55 -14.98 28.77 9.38
CA GLU A 55 -14.63 29.31 8.06
C GLU A 55 -13.29 28.73 7.55
N ARG A 56 -12.30 28.57 8.42
CA ARG A 56 -11.03 27.92 8.06
C ARG A 56 -11.19 26.43 7.75
N LEU A 57 -12.05 25.71 8.47
CA LEU A 57 -12.34 24.30 8.18
C LEU A 57 -13.14 24.13 6.89
N ASP A 58 -14.10 24.99 6.60
CA ASP A 58 -14.95 24.91 5.41
C ASP A 58 -14.25 25.43 4.14
N SER A 59 -13.41 26.47 4.26
CA SER A 59 -12.53 26.92 3.16
C SER A 59 -11.49 25.87 2.77
N SER A 60 -11.32 24.83 3.59
CA SER A 60 -10.54 23.64 3.25
C SER A 60 -11.30 22.69 2.31
N ARG A 61 -12.45 23.08 1.73
CA ARG A 61 -13.15 22.35 0.65
C ARG A 61 -13.51 23.30 -0.50
N ALA A 62 -12.99 23.05 -1.71
CA ALA A 62 -13.24 23.93 -2.85
C ALA A 62 -13.17 23.16 -4.19
N ALA A 63 -13.84 23.66 -5.23
CA ALA A 63 -13.74 23.10 -6.58
C ALA A 63 -12.41 23.44 -7.27
N SER A 64 -11.74 24.52 -6.86
CA SER A 64 -10.45 24.95 -7.42
C SER A 64 -9.46 25.26 -6.31
N ASN A 65 -8.18 25.28 -6.66
CA ASN A 65 -7.12 25.67 -5.74
C ASN A 65 -7.21 27.17 -5.42
N PRO A 66 -7.12 27.58 -4.13
CA PRO A 66 -6.96 28.98 -3.74
C PRO A 66 -5.82 29.67 -4.49
N SER A 67 -6.06 30.91 -4.94
CA SER A 67 -5.11 31.73 -5.72
C SER A 67 -4.00 32.37 -4.88
N SER A 68 -4.20 32.49 -3.57
CA SER A 68 -3.22 33.02 -2.61
C SER A 68 -3.00 32.06 -1.44
N PRO A 69 -2.41 30.88 -1.67
CA PRO A 69 -2.25 29.87 -0.64
C PRO A 69 -1.11 30.16 0.34
N THR A 70 -1.23 29.68 1.57
CA THR A 70 -0.12 29.67 2.53
C THR A 70 0.61 28.32 2.50
N ASN A 71 1.91 28.31 2.78
CA ASN A 71 2.67 27.06 2.84
C ASN A 71 2.06 26.10 3.87
N GLY A 72 1.81 24.86 3.47
CA GLY A 72 1.15 23.84 4.28
C GLY A 72 -0.39 23.89 4.26
N GLN A 73 -1.00 24.85 3.56
CA GLN A 73 -2.47 24.89 3.43
C GLN A 73 -2.97 23.62 2.76
N GLN A 74 -4.00 23.01 3.33
CA GLN A 74 -4.67 21.82 2.79
C GLN A 74 -6.05 22.19 2.26
N VAL A 75 -6.47 21.55 1.18
CA VAL A 75 -7.81 21.72 0.61
C VAL A 75 -8.30 20.41 -0.01
N PHE A 76 -9.51 19.98 0.35
CA PHE A 76 -10.23 18.94 -0.35
C PHE A 76 -10.82 19.51 -1.63
N ARG A 77 -10.23 19.12 -2.76
CA ARG A 77 -10.66 19.49 -4.11
C ARG A 77 -11.93 18.70 -4.46
N THR A 78 -13.08 19.35 -4.49
CA THR A 78 -14.37 18.69 -4.74
C THR A 78 -14.59 18.30 -6.20
N ASP A 79 -13.92 18.98 -7.14
CA ASP A 79 -13.94 18.66 -8.57
C ASP A 79 -13.23 17.34 -8.90
N THR A 80 -12.22 16.99 -8.09
CA THR A 80 -11.34 15.84 -8.28
C THR A 80 -11.41 14.84 -7.13
N SER A 81 -12.22 15.11 -6.10
CA SER A 81 -12.37 14.32 -4.87
C SER A 81 -11.03 13.96 -4.21
N ARG A 82 -10.09 14.92 -4.15
CA ARG A 82 -8.71 14.68 -3.69
C ARG A 82 -8.27 15.72 -2.67
N LEU A 83 -7.49 15.27 -1.69
CA LEU A 83 -6.83 16.18 -0.75
C LEU A 83 -5.57 16.76 -1.42
N GLY A 84 -5.53 18.08 -1.51
CA GLY A 84 -4.40 18.89 -1.96
C GLY A 84 -3.69 19.56 -0.79
N TYR A 85 -2.38 19.81 -0.94
CA TYR A 85 -1.59 20.65 -0.04
C TYR A 85 -0.72 21.61 -0.85
N TYR A 86 -0.53 22.83 -0.37
CA TYR A 86 0.40 23.79 -0.97
C TYR A 86 1.78 23.65 -0.32
N ASN A 87 2.83 23.42 -1.12
CA ASN A 87 4.19 23.22 -0.61
C ASN A 87 5.02 24.51 -0.52
N GLY A 88 4.38 25.67 -0.63
CA GLY A 88 5.05 26.97 -0.69
C GLY A 88 5.41 27.43 -2.10
N SER A 89 5.13 26.63 -3.13
CA SER A 89 5.33 27.02 -4.53
C SER A 89 4.21 26.55 -5.44
N VAL A 90 3.82 25.28 -5.33
CA VAL A 90 2.78 24.67 -6.16
C VAL A 90 1.81 23.85 -5.31
N TRP A 91 0.59 23.70 -5.82
CA TRP A 91 -0.37 22.76 -5.25
C TRP A 91 0.00 21.33 -5.62
N LYS A 92 0.06 20.49 -4.60
CA LYS A 92 0.37 19.06 -4.64
C LYS A 92 -0.84 18.30 -4.14
N THR A 93 -0.98 17.03 -4.51
CA THR A 93 -2.04 16.17 -3.95
C THR A 93 -1.41 15.07 -3.10
N VAL A 94 -2.08 14.68 -2.00
CA VAL A 94 -1.52 13.77 -0.98
C VAL A 94 -1.28 12.34 -1.49
N ALA A 95 -1.72 12.01 -2.71
CA ALA A 95 -1.33 10.81 -3.44
C ALA A 95 -1.31 11.13 -4.93
N GLU A 96 -0.28 11.81 -5.46
CA GLU A 96 -0.25 12.28 -6.85
C GLU A 96 -0.67 11.16 -7.81
N LYS A 97 -1.70 11.44 -8.63
CA LYS A 97 -2.17 10.49 -9.64
C LYS A 97 -0.98 10.08 -10.52
N GLY A 98 -0.07 11.01 -10.80
CA GLY A 98 1.15 10.76 -11.57
C GLY A 98 2.09 9.72 -10.96
N GLU A 99 2.28 9.71 -9.63
CA GLU A 99 3.13 8.69 -8.99
C GLU A 99 2.48 7.31 -9.05
N VAL A 100 1.17 7.25 -8.78
CA VAL A 100 0.40 6.00 -8.88
C VAL A 100 0.34 5.50 -10.33
N ASP A 101 0.13 6.40 -11.29
CA ASP A 101 0.09 6.09 -12.72
C ASP A 101 1.46 5.61 -13.22
N ALA A 102 2.56 6.21 -12.75
CA ALA A 102 3.90 5.80 -13.11
C ALA A 102 4.22 4.40 -12.57
N VAL A 103 3.83 4.11 -11.33
CA VAL A 103 3.96 2.77 -10.75
C VAL A 103 3.10 1.76 -11.50
N GLN A 104 1.85 2.10 -11.82
CA GLN A 104 0.97 1.22 -12.59
C GLN A 104 1.55 0.95 -13.99
N THR A 105 2.04 1.98 -14.68
CA THR A 105 2.68 1.83 -15.99
C THR A 105 3.92 0.95 -15.92
N ALA A 106 4.74 1.11 -14.88
CA ALA A 106 5.93 0.28 -14.68
C ALA A 106 5.55 -1.18 -14.40
N LEU A 107 4.49 -1.42 -13.64
CA LEU A 107 3.97 -2.75 -13.37
C LEU A 107 3.41 -3.40 -14.64
N ASP A 108 2.55 -2.71 -15.38
CA ASP A 108 1.97 -3.21 -16.64
C ASP A 108 3.08 -3.58 -17.65
N ASN A 109 4.13 -2.75 -17.73
CA ASN A 109 5.30 -3.04 -18.57
C ASN A 109 6.09 -4.25 -18.08
N HIS A 110 6.27 -4.41 -16.76
CA HIS A 110 6.94 -5.57 -16.19
C HIS A 110 6.16 -6.87 -16.43
N GLU A 111 4.84 -6.84 -16.24
CA GLU A 111 3.97 -8.00 -16.49
C GLU A 111 3.95 -8.41 -17.97
N ALA A 112 4.03 -7.43 -18.88
CA ALA A 112 4.14 -7.68 -20.31
C ALA A 112 5.54 -8.13 -20.75
N ASP A 113 6.59 -7.81 -19.97
CA ASP A 113 7.97 -8.14 -20.28
C ASP A 113 8.29 -9.60 -19.95
N SER A 114 8.19 -10.45 -20.97
CA SER A 114 8.59 -11.86 -20.91
C SER A 114 10.06 -12.10 -21.27
N SER A 115 10.85 -11.05 -21.50
CA SER A 115 12.23 -11.17 -21.97
C SER A 115 13.24 -11.55 -20.88
N ASN A 116 12.88 -11.50 -19.59
CA ASN A 116 13.86 -11.66 -18.50
C ASN A 116 13.34 -12.30 -17.19
N PRO A 117 13.87 -13.49 -16.85
CA PRO A 117 13.58 -14.70 -17.58
C PRO A 117 12.13 -15.13 -17.28
N HIS A 118 11.22 -14.94 -18.24
CA HIS A 118 9.90 -15.57 -18.20
C HIS A 118 9.91 -16.82 -19.10
N SER A 119 9.11 -17.83 -18.76
CA SER A 119 9.00 -19.07 -19.55
C SER A 119 10.34 -19.81 -19.76
N VAL A 120 11.12 -19.95 -18.69
CA VAL A 120 12.42 -20.65 -18.72
C VAL A 120 12.28 -22.06 -19.29
N THR A 121 12.95 -22.29 -20.39
CA THR A 121 13.03 -23.56 -21.09
C THR A 121 14.16 -24.43 -20.53
N PRO A 122 14.07 -25.77 -20.65
CA PRO A 122 15.17 -26.67 -20.33
C PRO A 122 16.49 -26.28 -21.02
N ALA A 123 16.42 -25.77 -22.25
CA ALA A 123 17.60 -25.30 -22.99
C ALA A 123 18.30 -24.11 -22.29
N GLN A 124 17.53 -23.18 -21.72
CA GLN A 124 18.09 -22.00 -21.03
C GLN A 124 18.88 -22.37 -19.77
N ILE A 125 18.51 -23.45 -19.07
CA ILE A 125 19.21 -23.92 -17.87
C ILE A 125 20.19 -25.07 -18.15
N GLY A 126 20.35 -25.48 -19.42
CA GLY A 126 21.19 -26.61 -19.80
C GLY A 126 20.68 -27.97 -19.28
N ALA A 127 19.37 -28.09 -19.02
CA ALA A 127 18.79 -29.34 -18.59
C ALA A 127 18.76 -30.37 -19.73
N ALA A 128 18.99 -31.64 -19.37
CA ALA A 128 18.91 -32.75 -20.32
C ALA A 128 17.50 -32.86 -20.93
N PRO A 129 17.35 -33.30 -22.19
CA PRO A 129 16.04 -33.49 -22.80
C PRO A 129 15.27 -34.60 -22.10
N VAL A 130 13.94 -34.58 -22.18
CA VAL A 130 13.07 -35.63 -21.58
C VAL A 130 13.43 -37.03 -22.09
N SER A 131 13.89 -37.15 -23.34
CA SER A 131 14.36 -38.40 -23.94
C SER A 131 15.58 -39.00 -23.24
N HIS A 132 16.33 -38.23 -22.45
CA HIS A 132 17.47 -38.75 -21.69
C HIS A 132 17.03 -39.87 -20.72
N VAL A 133 15.82 -39.82 -20.17
CA VAL A 133 15.33 -40.80 -19.19
C VAL A 133 15.07 -42.18 -19.83
N THR A 134 14.69 -42.21 -21.10
CA THR A 134 14.37 -43.44 -21.85
C THR A 134 15.44 -43.83 -22.85
N ASN A 135 16.49 -43.01 -23.01
CA ASN A 135 17.58 -43.29 -23.94
C ASN A 135 18.45 -44.40 -23.37
N THR A 136 18.37 -45.60 -23.94
CA THR A 136 19.20 -46.76 -23.57
C THR A 136 20.46 -46.95 -24.43
N GLY A 137 20.86 -45.91 -25.15
CA GLY A 137 22.01 -45.95 -26.04
C GLY A 137 23.32 -45.45 -25.44
N ASN A 138 23.35 -44.79 -24.26
CA ASN A 138 24.56 -44.05 -23.85
C ASN A 138 24.82 -43.79 -22.35
N PRO A 139 25.74 -44.54 -21.74
CA PRO A 139 25.37 -45.89 -21.38
C PRO A 139 24.19 -45.84 -20.38
N HIS A 140 22.99 -46.04 -20.91
CA HIS A 140 21.87 -46.68 -20.21
C HIS A 140 21.78 -48.10 -20.80
N ASP A 141 21.26 -49.08 -20.07
CA ASP A 141 21.33 -50.52 -20.41
C ASP A 141 22.74 -51.09 -20.56
N VAL A 142 23.63 -50.74 -19.63
CA VAL A 142 24.99 -51.32 -19.56
C VAL A 142 24.90 -52.84 -19.36
N THR A 143 25.49 -53.57 -20.30
CA THR A 143 25.56 -55.02 -20.29
C THR A 143 26.75 -55.51 -19.48
N ALA A 144 26.69 -56.75 -18.99
CA ALA A 144 27.82 -57.41 -18.33
C ALA A 144 29.08 -57.39 -19.21
N SER A 145 28.93 -57.53 -20.53
CA SER A 145 30.03 -57.45 -21.48
C SER A 145 30.71 -56.08 -21.52
N GLN A 146 29.95 -54.99 -21.40
CA GLN A 146 30.50 -53.63 -21.47
C GLN A 146 31.36 -53.29 -20.24
N VAL A 147 31.09 -53.89 -19.09
CA VAL A 147 31.85 -53.68 -17.84
C VAL A 147 32.86 -54.81 -17.56
N GLY A 148 32.97 -55.80 -18.46
CA GLY A 148 33.85 -56.96 -18.28
C GLY A 148 33.41 -57.92 -17.17
N ALA A 149 32.13 -57.94 -16.81
CA ALA A 149 31.58 -58.87 -15.83
C ALA A 149 31.38 -60.28 -16.43
N VAL A 150 31.79 -61.30 -15.68
CA VAL A 150 31.62 -62.71 -16.05
C VAL A 150 30.15 -63.12 -15.91
N LYS A 151 29.61 -63.89 -16.88
CA LYS A 151 28.23 -64.41 -16.84
C LYS A 151 28.06 -65.46 -15.75
N LYS A 152 26.83 -65.57 -15.24
CA LYS A 152 26.45 -66.60 -14.24
C LYS A 152 26.51 -68.04 -14.77
N SER A 153 26.62 -68.24 -16.09
CA SER A 153 26.77 -69.57 -16.72
C SER A 153 27.52 -69.51 -18.06
N GLY A 154 28.36 -70.52 -18.30
CA GLY A 154 28.97 -70.79 -19.61
C GLY A 154 30.02 -69.79 -20.09
N ASP A 155 30.61 -69.00 -19.18
CA ASP A 155 31.63 -68.02 -19.54
C ASP A 155 33.06 -68.59 -19.52
N SER A 156 33.99 -67.90 -20.19
CA SER A 156 35.40 -68.27 -20.24
C SER A 156 36.26 -67.14 -19.66
N VAL A 157 37.01 -67.44 -18.61
CA VAL A 157 38.03 -66.54 -18.06
C VAL A 157 39.37 -66.91 -18.68
N THR A 158 40.07 -65.93 -19.24
CA THR A 158 41.46 -66.09 -19.69
C THR A 158 42.40 -65.47 -18.66
N GLY A 159 43.52 -66.13 -18.37
CA GLY A 159 44.46 -65.71 -17.32
C GLY A 159 44.24 -66.43 -15.98
N THR A 160 44.86 -65.89 -14.92
CA THR A 160 44.81 -66.49 -13.59
C THR A 160 43.47 -66.21 -12.91
N LEU A 161 42.72 -67.27 -12.61
CA LEU A 161 41.53 -67.20 -11.77
C LEU A 161 41.97 -67.30 -10.30
N ASP A 162 41.92 -66.20 -9.56
CA ASP A 162 42.16 -66.17 -8.12
C ASP A 162 40.82 -66.35 -7.36
N LEU A 163 40.73 -67.39 -6.53
CA LEU A 163 39.54 -67.74 -5.75
C LEU A 163 39.90 -67.71 -4.26
N SER A 164 39.61 -66.60 -3.59
CA SER A 164 39.87 -66.45 -2.16
C SER A 164 38.77 -67.10 -1.32
N GLY A 165 38.83 -68.43 -1.17
CA GLY A 165 37.96 -69.22 -0.29
C GLY A 165 36.72 -69.81 -0.99
N GLY A 166 36.37 -71.05 -0.62
CA GLY A 166 35.24 -71.81 -1.18
C GLY A 166 35.64 -73.21 -1.66
N ARG A 167 34.65 -74.01 -2.10
CA ARG A 167 34.86 -75.32 -2.75
C ARG A 167 34.79 -75.16 -4.26
N VAL A 168 35.84 -75.54 -4.96
CA VAL A 168 35.87 -75.63 -6.43
C VAL A 168 35.39 -77.02 -6.85
N VAL A 169 34.44 -77.09 -7.79
CA VAL A 169 33.95 -78.35 -8.38
C VAL A 169 34.21 -78.32 -9.89
N LEU A 170 35.04 -79.24 -10.37
CA LEU A 170 35.46 -79.36 -11.77
C LEU A 170 34.95 -80.69 -12.33
N PRO A 171 33.89 -80.70 -13.15
CA PRO A 171 33.47 -81.91 -13.85
C PRO A 171 34.49 -82.24 -14.95
N LEU A 172 35.16 -83.38 -14.89
CA LEU A 172 36.21 -83.78 -15.84
C LEU A 172 35.71 -84.64 -17.02
N GLY A 173 34.38 -84.69 -17.22
CA GLY A 173 33.75 -85.60 -18.18
C GLY A 173 33.74 -87.05 -17.69
N THR A 174 33.07 -87.95 -18.42
CA THR A 174 33.12 -89.39 -18.14
C THR A 174 34.35 -89.99 -18.81
N ASP A 175 35.10 -90.76 -18.03
CA ASP A 175 36.29 -91.49 -18.43
C ASP A 175 35.99 -92.31 -19.70
N LYS A 176 36.71 -92.07 -20.79
CA LYS A 176 36.46 -92.76 -22.07
C LYS A 176 37.06 -94.17 -22.14
N TRP A 177 37.51 -94.71 -21.02
CA TRP A 177 38.34 -95.92 -20.98
C TRP A 177 37.63 -97.10 -20.28
N ALA A 178 36.30 -97.18 -20.41
CA ALA A 178 35.53 -98.37 -20.01
C ALA A 178 35.33 -99.32 -21.20
#